data_AF-B6QIZ1-F1
#
_entry.id   AF-B6QIZ1-F1
#
_cell.length_a   1.000
_cell.length_b   1.000
_cell.length_c   1.000
_cell.angle_alpha   90.00
_cell.angle_beta   90.00
_cell.angle_gamma   90.00
#
_symmetry.space_group_name_H-M   'P 1'
#
loop_
_entity.id
_entity.type
_entity.pdbx_description
1 polymer ?
#
loop_
_entity_poly.entity_id
_entity_poly.type
_entity_poly.pdbx_seq_one_letter_code
_entity_poly.pdbx_strand_id
1 'polypeptide(L)'
;MTKASVSRDAGIAYLDEEISQDYEGDGTCELATIFKRLLSENGTTPQEAAQQIDAFYAGDFLFSQPIFQKEKAKGMINFLGGLDALICGLGRILRYDDCRQDALVQMLLELHKLPPRQVKIWDNDYSVYKDDPIFGSLVDEDWNRYSVHDSILEENSTMSFSDVQERCDDYLNYSAFLARCTGAGLYKNGKTIQGINTVRMESLKDLRRICHTGTYGNPGY
;
A
#
# COMPACT_ATOMS: atom_id res chain seq x y z
N MET A 1 -16.26 -28.92 -4.66
CA MET A 1 -15.02 -28.42 -5.29
C MET A 1 -14.67 -27.12 -4.60
N THR A 2 -13.65 -27.15 -3.76
CA THR A 2 -13.22 -26.05 -2.88
C THR A 2 -12.46 -25.05 -3.74
N LYS A 3 -13.01 -23.83 -3.86
CA LYS A 3 -12.40 -22.70 -4.56
C LYS A 3 -11.27 -22.15 -3.66
N ALA A 4 -10.17 -22.89 -3.57
CA ALA A 4 -9.00 -22.46 -2.83
C ALA A 4 -8.20 -21.44 -3.67
N SER A 5 -7.81 -20.36 -2.99
CA SER A 5 -6.47 -19.79 -2.99
C SER A 5 -5.92 -18.92 -4.13
N VAL A 6 -6.66 -18.47 -5.14
CA VAL A 6 -6.04 -17.54 -6.13
C VAL A 6 -5.56 -16.22 -5.48
N SER A 7 -6.27 -15.73 -4.46
CA SER A 7 -5.85 -14.54 -3.70
C SER A 7 -4.84 -14.82 -2.58
N ARG A 8 -4.76 -16.06 -2.09
CA ARG A 8 -3.88 -16.37 -0.96
C ARG A 8 -2.41 -16.24 -1.36
N ASP A 9 -2.11 -16.47 -2.63
CA ASP A 9 -0.75 -16.48 -3.13
C ASP A 9 -0.34 -15.19 -3.86
N ALA A 10 -1.28 -14.33 -4.29
CA ALA A 10 -0.96 -13.12 -5.05
C ALA A 10 -0.04 -12.13 -4.31
N GLY A 11 -0.28 -11.90 -3.01
CA GLY A 11 0.58 -11.05 -2.20
C GLY A 11 1.97 -11.66 -1.97
N ILE A 12 2.08 -12.99 -1.90
CA ILE A 12 3.38 -13.68 -1.77
C ILE A 12 4.12 -13.66 -3.11
N ALA A 13 3.42 -13.88 -4.22
CA ALA A 13 3.98 -13.81 -5.57
C ALA A 13 4.50 -12.40 -5.90
N TYR A 14 3.77 -11.36 -5.50
CA TYR A 14 4.23 -9.97 -5.60
C TYR A 14 5.56 -9.77 -4.85
N LEU A 15 5.65 -10.26 -3.61
CA LEU A 15 6.88 -10.14 -2.82
C LEU A 15 8.02 -11.00 -3.38
N ASP A 16 7.72 -12.16 -3.95
CA ASP A 16 8.72 -12.99 -4.63
C ASP A 16 9.28 -12.31 -5.88
N GLU A 17 8.45 -11.58 -6.61
CA GLU A 17 8.89 -10.77 -7.75
C GLU A 17 9.83 -9.64 -7.30
N GLU A 18 9.43 -8.86 -6.28
CA GLU A 18 10.27 -7.79 -5.69
C GLU A 18 11.61 -8.34 -5.18
N ILE A 19 11.63 -9.53 -4.57
CA ILE A 19 12.87 -10.20 -4.14
C ILE A 19 13.72 -10.65 -5.35
N SER A 20 13.08 -11.11 -6.43
CA SER A 20 13.79 -11.65 -7.61
C SER A 20 14.40 -10.59 -8.52
N GLN A 21 13.89 -9.35 -8.46
CA GLN A 21 14.35 -8.23 -9.28
C GLN A 21 15.54 -7.48 -8.64
N ASP A 22 16.06 -7.97 -7.51
CA ASP A 22 17.09 -7.31 -6.74
C ASP A 22 18.41 -7.13 -7.51
N TYR A 23 18.90 -5.88 -7.53
CA TYR A 23 20.23 -5.49 -7.99
C TYR A 23 21.08 -5.14 -6.77
N GLU A 24 22.35 -5.55 -6.78
CA GLU A 24 23.31 -5.32 -5.68
C GLU A 24 23.22 -3.89 -5.09
N GLY A 25 22.61 -3.76 -3.90
CA GLY A 25 22.48 -2.50 -3.17
C GLY A 25 21.06 -1.92 -2.99
N ASP A 26 20.01 -2.63 -3.40
CA ASP A 26 18.61 -2.21 -3.17
C ASP A 26 18.03 -2.83 -1.88
N GLY A 27 17.79 -2.00 -0.85
CA GLY A 27 17.20 -2.44 0.42
C GLY A 27 15.73 -2.87 0.35
N THR A 28 15.14 -2.87 -0.85
CA THR A 28 13.77 -3.33 -1.12
C THR A 28 13.62 -4.84 -0.90
N CYS A 29 14.68 -5.62 -1.10
CA CYS A 29 14.70 -7.09 -0.93
C CYS A 29 14.47 -7.52 0.54
N GLU A 30 15.18 -6.89 1.48
CA GLU A 30 15.04 -7.16 2.91
C GLU A 30 13.64 -6.78 3.41
N LEU A 31 13.12 -5.62 2.98
CA LEU A 31 11.76 -5.21 3.30
C LEU A 31 10.75 -6.23 2.78
N ALA A 32 10.83 -6.61 1.50
CA ALA A 32 9.95 -7.61 0.91
C ALA A 32 10.02 -8.95 1.65
N THR A 33 11.20 -9.36 2.13
CA THR A 33 11.39 -10.56 2.95
C THR A 33 10.71 -10.46 4.33
N ILE A 34 10.70 -9.27 4.95
CA ILE A 34 9.97 -9.02 6.20
C ILE A 34 8.45 -9.10 5.94
N PHE A 35 7.95 -8.45 4.89
CA PHE A 35 6.53 -8.52 4.52
C PHE A 35 6.10 -9.96 4.21
N LYS A 36 6.93 -10.73 3.50
CA LYS A 36 6.61 -12.12 3.15
C LYS A 36 6.42 -12.98 4.40
N ARG A 37 7.26 -12.77 5.41
CA ARG A 37 7.10 -13.42 6.71
C ARG A 37 5.86 -12.90 7.45
N LEU A 38 5.59 -11.61 7.48
CA LEU A 38 4.36 -11.07 8.07
C LEU A 38 3.09 -11.69 7.47
N LEU A 39 3.08 -11.94 6.16
CA LEU A 39 1.92 -12.44 5.43
C LEU A 39 1.77 -13.98 5.43
N SER A 40 2.73 -14.71 6.01
CA SER A 40 2.74 -16.17 6.05
C SER A 40 1.96 -16.71 7.24
N GLU A 41 1.26 -17.85 7.09
CA GLU A 41 0.35 -18.42 8.11
C GLU A 41 0.98 -18.66 9.49
N ASN A 42 2.30 -18.91 9.55
CA ASN A 42 3.07 -19.08 10.78
C ASN A 42 4.33 -18.20 10.78
N GLY A 43 4.23 -17.04 10.14
CA GLY A 43 5.34 -16.11 10.05
C GLY A 43 5.45 -15.19 11.25
N THR A 44 5.99 -14.00 11.03
CA THR A 44 6.26 -13.04 12.10
C THR A 44 4.99 -12.28 12.48
N THR A 45 4.86 -11.95 13.76
CA THR A 45 3.82 -11.04 14.25
C THR A 45 4.02 -9.62 13.68
N PRO A 46 2.96 -8.79 13.65
CA PRO A 46 3.08 -7.38 13.26
C PRO A 46 4.13 -6.61 14.07
N GLN A 47 4.26 -6.92 15.37
CA GLN A 47 5.26 -6.32 16.25
C GLN A 47 6.68 -6.72 15.87
N GLU A 48 6.91 -8.02 15.66
CA GLU A 48 8.23 -8.52 15.22
C GLU A 48 8.61 -7.98 13.84
N ALA A 49 7.65 -7.85 12.92
CA ALA A 49 7.88 -7.24 11.62
C ALA A 49 8.29 -5.77 11.76
N ALA A 50 7.56 -4.98 12.55
CA ALA A 50 7.89 -3.58 12.82
C ALA A 50 9.29 -3.43 13.44
N GLN A 51 9.65 -4.29 14.39
CA GLN A 51 10.99 -4.31 15.00
C GLN A 51 12.09 -4.64 13.98
N GLN A 52 11.82 -5.54 13.05
CA GLN A 52 12.79 -5.92 12.01
C GLN A 52 12.96 -4.82 10.97
N ILE A 53 11.89 -4.12 10.60
CA ILE A 53 11.95 -2.93 9.73
C ILE A 53 12.79 -1.83 10.40
N ASP A 54 12.57 -1.59 11.70
CA ASP A 54 13.31 -0.61 12.49
C ASP A 54 14.80 -0.95 12.60
N ALA A 55 15.10 -2.23 12.84
CA ALA A 55 16.44 -2.77 12.96
C ALA A 55 17.19 -2.73 11.63
N PHE A 56 16.53 -3.05 10.51
CA PHE A 56 17.08 -2.93 9.17
C PHE A 56 17.51 -1.49 8.88
N TYR A 57 16.62 -0.52 9.13
CA TYR A 57 16.98 0.90 9.02
C TYR A 57 18.13 1.30 9.95
N ALA A 58 18.14 0.78 11.19
CA ALA A 58 19.20 1.10 12.16
C ALA A 58 20.57 0.50 11.81
N GLY A 59 20.60 -0.70 11.22
CA GLY A 59 21.82 -1.36 10.78
C GLY A 59 22.48 -0.64 9.62
N ASP A 60 21.70 -0.23 8.62
CA ASP A 60 22.23 0.23 7.34
C ASP A 60 22.41 1.76 7.25
N PHE A 61 21.60 2.54 7.97
CA PHE A 61 21.52 3.99 7.72
C PHE A 61 21.91 4.89 8.92
N LEU A 62 22.08 4.34 10.13
CA LEU A 62 22.37 5.13 11.33
C LEU A 62 23.87 5.28 11.69
N PHE A 63 24.77 4.45 11.14
CA PHE A 63 26.18 4.41 11.54
C PHE A 63 27.15 5.33 10.75
N SER A 64 26.66 6.23 9.89
CA SER A 64 27.54 7.14 9.16
C SER A 64 27.82 8.46 9.91
N GLN A 65 29.07 8.93 9.83
CA GLN A 65 29.57 10.14 10.51
C GLN A 65 28.75 11.42 10.20
N PRO A 66 28.82 12.48 11.04
CA PRO A 66 28.08 13.74 10.85
C PRO A 66 28.24 14.42 9.48
N ILE A 67 29.31 14.10 8.75
CA ILE A 67 29.62 14.63 7.41
C ILE A 67 28.60 14.13 6.36
N PHE A 68 27.95 13.00 6.62
CA PHE A 68 27.03 12.33 5.69
C PHE A 68 25.55 12.66 5.92
N GLN A 69 25.22 13.75 6.63
CA GLN A 69 23.83 14.12 6.93
C GLN A 69 22.92 14.22 5.68
N LYS A 70 23.44 14.71 4.55
CA LYS A 70 22.68 14.76 3.29
C LYS A 70 22.42 13.37 2.70
N GLU A 71 23.40 12.48 2.80
CA GLU A 71 23.27 11.08 2.37
C GLU A 71 22.32 10.32 3.30
N LYS A 72 22.31 10.64 4.59
CA LYS A 72 21.35 10.12 5.57
C LYS A 72 19.91 10.53 5.25
N ALA A 73 19.67 11.80 4.89
CA ALA A 73 18.35 12.27 4.49
C ALA A 73 17.88 11.58 3.21
N LYS A 74 18.76 11.44 2.21
CA LYS A 74 18.46 10.71 0.96
C LYS A 74 18.18 9.23 1.23
N GLY A 75 18.97 8.57 2.06
CA GLY A 75 18.77 7.18 2.47
C GLY A 75 17.45 6.98 3.20
N MET A 76 17.07 7.89 4.10
CA MET A 76 15.77 7.86 4.77
C MET A 76 14.60 8.01 3.80
N ILE A 77 14.68 8.97 2.87
CA ILE A 77 13.62 9.17 1.87
C ILE A 77 13.45 7.90 1.02
N ASN A 78 14.55 7.30 0.57
CA ASN A 78 14.51 6.07 -0.22
C ASN A 78 13.93 4.90 0.58
N PHE A 79 14.34 4.76 1.85
CA PHE A 79 13.86 3.71 2.74
C PHE A 79 12.34 3.82 2.99
N LEU A 80 11.86 5.01 3.38
CA LEU A 80 10.42 5.24 3.60
C LEU A 80 9.64 5.08 2.30
N GLY A 81 10.17 5.59 1.18
CA GLY A 81 9.56 5.39 -0.14
C GLY A 81 9.41 3.92 -0.53
N GLY A 82 10.44 3.09 -0.31
CA GLY A 82 10.38 1.64 -0.57
C GLY A 82 9.42 0.92 0.37
N LEU A 83 9.44 1.27 1.66
CA LEU A 83 8.51 0.73 2.66
C LEU A 83 7.06 1.04 2.29
N ASP A 84 6.75 2.30 2.00
CA ASP A 84 5.40 2.76 1.69
C ASP A 84 4.89 2.22 0.34
N ALA A 85 5.78 2.10 -0.66
CA ALA A 85 5.44 1.49 -1.94
C ALA A 85 5.02 0.02 -1.78
N LEU A 86 5.77 -0.77 -1.00
CA LEU A 86 5.39 -2.16 -0.70
C LEU A 86 4.05 -2.23 0.05
N ILE A 87 3.83 -1.34 1.01
CA ILE A 87 2.57 -1.28 1.78
C ILE A 87 1.39 -0.97 0.85
N CYS A 88 1.51 0.03 -0.01
CA CYS A 88 0.44 0.41 -0.91
C CYS A 88 0.19 -0.66 -1.98
N GLY A 89 1.27 -1.24 -2.55
CA GLY A 89 1.21 -2.35 -3.48
C GLY A 89 0.48 -3.57 -2.89
N LEU A 90 0.83 -3.96 -1.66
CA LEU A 90 0.14 -5.04 -0.95
C LEU A 90 -1.31 -4.69 -0.60
N GLY A 91 -1.60 -3.44 -0.21
CA GLY A 91 -2.96 -2.97 0.03
C GLY A 91 -3.87 -3.08 -1.19
N ARG A 92 -3.30 -2.93 -2.40
CA ARG A 92 -3.99 -3.12 -3.69
C ARG A 92 -4.15 -4.60 -4.06
N ILE A 93 -3.10 -5.41 -3.87
CA ILE A 93 -3.08 -6.80 -4.34
C ILE A 93 -3.85 -7.74 -3.40
N LEU A 94 -3.77 -7.51 -2.09
CA LEU A 94 -4.52 -8.31 -1.13
C LEU A 94 -6.00 -8.01 -1.23
N ARG A 95 -6.82 -9.07 -1.30
CA ARG A 95 -8.27 -8.89 -1.38
C ARG A 95 -8.81 -8.07 -0.20
N TYR A 96 -9.84 -7.28 -0.47
CA TYR A 96 -10.52 -6.45 0.54
C TYR A 96 -11.01 -7.23 1.78
N ASP A 97 -11.29 -8.54 1.64
CA ASP A 97 -11.75 -9.45 2.69
C ASP A 97 -10.63 -10.32 3.31
N ASP A 98 -9.38 -10.10 2.91
CA ASP A 98 -8.23 -10.84 3.42
C ASP A 98 -7.73 -10.27 4.76
N CYS A 99 -7.60 -11.13 5.78
CA CYS A 99 -7.11 -10.75 7.11
C CYS A 99 -5.65 -10.26 7.09
N ARG A 100 -4.90 -10.55 6.04
CA ARG A 100 -3.54 -10.03 5.86
C ARG A 100 -3.51 -8.52 5.68
N GLN A 101 -4.59 -7.89 5.17
CA GLN A 101 -4.68 -6.43 5.21
C GLN A 101 -4.68 -5.90 6.64
N ASP A 102 -5.33 -6.60 7.58
CA ASP A 102 -5.34 -6.20 8.99
C ASP A 102 -3.93 -6.37 9.61
N ALA A 103 -3.17 -7.40 9.19
CA ALA A 103 -1.79 -7.58 9.61
C ALA A 103 -0.87 -6.42 9.15
N LEU A 104 -1.07 -5.89 7.93
CA LEU A 104 -0.35 -4.71 7.44
C LEU A 104 -0.66 -3.47 8.27
N VAL A 105 -1.93 -3.21 8.53
CA VAL A 105 -2.39 -2.07 9.33
C VAL A 105 -1.88 -2.17 10.76
N GLN A 106 -1.91 -3.37 11.35
CA GLN A 106 -1.36 -3.59 12.68
C GLN A 106 0.15 -3.35 12.70
N MET A 107 0.89 -3.76 11.66
CA MET A 107 2.33 -3.53 11.59
C MET A 107 2.66 -2.03 11.55
N LEU A 108 1.92 -1.23 10.77
CA LEU A 108 2.02 0.24 10.78
C LEU A 108 1.77 0.82 12.17
N LEU A 109 0.75 0.33 12.88
CA LEU A 109 0.49 0.75 14.25
C LEU A 109 1.63 0.39 15.22
N GLU A 110 2.27 -0.77 15.03
CA GLU A 110 3.45 -1.16 15.83
C GLU A 110 4.65 -0.27 15.50
N LEU A 111 4.88 0.10 14.23
CA LEU A 111 5.92 1.07 13.85
C LEU A 111 5.72 2.42 14.57
N HIS A 112 4.48 2.90 14.67
CA HIS A 112 4.17 4.15 15.38
C HIS A 112 4.44 4.09 16.90
N LYS A 113 4.49 2.88 17.49
CA LYS A 113 4.81 2.71 18.92
C LYS A 113 6.31 2.72 19.20
N LEU A 114 7.14 2.58 18.18
CA LEU A 114 8.59 2.56 18.35
C LEU A 114 9.11 3.91 18.87
N PRO A 115 10.28 3.92 19.53
CA PRO A 115 10.90 5.15 20.01
C PRO A 115 11.03 6.18 18.87
N PRO A 116 10.55 7.42 19.05
CA PRO A 116 10.60 8.42 17.99
C PRO A 116 12.06 8.74 17.66
N ARG A 117 12.40 8.68 16.38
CA ARG A 117 13.70 9.11 15.84
C ARG A 117 13.45 10.35 14.98
N GLN A 118 14.22 11.40 15.23
CA GLN A 118 14.10 12.64 14.47
C GLN A 118 15.02 12.58 13.25
N VAL A 119 14.46 12.93 12.09
CA VAL A 119 15.20 13.04 10.83
C VAL A 119 14.83 14.32 10.11
N LYS A 120 15.79 14.86 9.37
CA LYS A 120 15.58 16.04 8.54
C LYS A 120 15.35 15.60 7.09
N ILE A 121 14.16 15.87 6.56
CA ILE A 121 13.77 15.59 5.16
C ILE A 121 13.34 16.92 4.54
N TRP A 122 13.91 17.28 3.38
CA TRP A 122 13.63 18.56 2.71
C TRP A 122 13.63 19.79 3.64
N ASP A 123 14.63 19.85 4.52
CA ASP A 123 14.81 20.89 5.54
C ASP A 123 13.77 20.98 6.66
N ASN A 124 12.80 20.07 6.72
CA ASN A 124 11.86 19.94 7.83
C ASN A 124 12.23 18.75 8.74
N ASP A 125 11.98 18.89 10.03
CA ASP A 125 12.16 17.81 11.01
C ASP A 125 10.91 16.94 11.07
N TYR A 126 11.10 15.63 10.98
CA TYR A 126 10.04 14.62 11.04
C TYR A 126 10.38 13.55 12.07
N SER A 127 9.37 13.09 12.81
CA SER A 127 9.49 11.85 13.57
C SER A 127 9.24 10.66 12.65
N VAL A 128 10.27 9.83 12.47
CA VAL A 128 10.18 8.59 11.68
C VAL A 128 8.96 7.77 12.10
N TYR A 129 8.25 7.25 11.10
CA TYR A 129 6.97 6.53 11.19
C TYR A 129 5.78 7.34 11.68
N LYS A 130 5.93 8.38 12.50
CA LYS A 130 4.80 9.14 13.07
C LYS A 130 4.34 10.28 12.19
N ASP A 131 5.30 11.00 11.62
CA ASP A 131 5.09 12.16 10.76
C ASP A 131 5.61 11.82 9.36
N ASP A 132 5.19 10.69 8.79
CA ASP A 132 5.68 10.23 7.49
C ASP A 132 5.26 11.21 6.37
N PRO A 133 6.20 11.95 5.75
CA PRO A 133 5.85 12.90 4.71
C PRO A 133 5.61 12.23 3.34
N ILE A 134 5.98 10.96 3.20
CA ILE A 134 5.95 10.22 1.93
C ILE A 134 4.65 9.44 1.81
N PHE A 135 4.23 8.76 2.88
CA PHE A 135 3.06 7.88 2.88
C PHE A 135 1.81 8.55 2.32
N GLY A 136 1.49 9.77 2.77
CA GLY A 136 0.32 10.50 2.28
C GLY A 136 0.38 10.83 0.79
N SER A 137 1.56 11.17 0.27
CA SER A 137 1.76 11.49 -1.14
C SER A 137 1.60 10.25 -2.02
N LEU A 138 2.20 9.12 -1.60
CA LEU A 138 2.07 7.85 -2.31
C LEU A 138 0.63 7.34 -2.31
N VAL A 139 -0.07 7.47 -1.17
CA VAL A 139 -1.49 7.11 -1.09
C VAL A 139 -2.33 7.90 -2.10
N ASP A 140 -2.11 9.20 -2.20
CA ASP A 140 -2.83 10.05 -3.15
C ASP A 140 -2.46 9.72 -4.60
N GLU A 141 -1.19 9.45 -4.89
CA GLU A 141 -0.72 9.05 -6.23
C GLU A 141 -1.34 7.73 -6.67
N ASP A 142 -1.31 6.71 -5.82
CA ASP A 142 -1.90 5.40 -6.11
C ASP A 142 -3.42 5.48 -6.24
N TRP A 143 -4.07 6.24 -5.36
CA TRP A 143 -5.52 6.48 -5.46
C TRP A 143 -5.92 7.07 -6.81
N ASN A 144 -5.16 8.06 -7.30
CA ASN A 144 -5.42 8.70 -8.58
C ASN A 144 -5.05 7.77 -9.76
N ARG A 145 -3.96 7.01 -9.66
CA ARG A 145 -3.49 6.08 -10.69
C ARG A 145 -4.48 4.97 -10.98
N TYR A 146 -5.10 4.42 -9.92
CA TYR A 146 -6.00 3.27 -10.02
C TYR A 146 -7.48 3.66 -10.00
N SER A 147 -7.80 4.95 -10.07
CA SER A 147 -9.17 5.42 -10.23
C SER A 147 -9.77 4.88 -11.52
N VAL A 148 -10.77 4.01 -11.35
CA VAL A 148 -11.48 3.32 -12.43
C VAL A 148 -12.28 4.31 -13.31
N HIS A 149 -12.59 5.49 -12.76
CA HIS A 149 -13.49 6.46 -13.38
C HIS A 149 -12.97 7.02 -14.70
N ASP A 150 -11.69 7.39 -14.76
CA ASP A 150 -11.13 8.08 -15.92
C ASP A 150 -10.79 7.09 -17.04
N SER A 151 -10.46 5.86 -16.68
CA SER A 151 -10.05 4.83 -17.63
C SER A 151 -11.20 4.09 -18.33
N ILE A 152 -12.36 3.94 -17.68
CA ILE A 152 -13.53 3.26 -18.28
C ILE A 152 -14.31 4.21 -19.20
N LEU A 153 -14.24 5.52 -18.95
CA LEU A 153 -14.99 6.53 -19.70
C LEU A 153 -14.30 7.01 -20.98
N GLU A 154 -13.07 6.56 -21.26
CA GLU A 154 -12.45 6.83 -22.56
C GLU A 154 -13.20 6.07 -23.66
N GLU A 155 -13.92 6.81 -24.52
CA GLU A 155 -14.75 6.29 -25.63
C GLU A 155 -13.98 5.39 -26.62
N ASN A 156 -12.64 5.36 -26.56
CA ASN A 156 -11.77 4.54 -27.40
C ASN A 156 -11.02 3.42 -26.62
N SER A 157 -11.44 3.12 -25.40
CA SER A 157 -10.82 2.07 -24.58
C SER A 157 -10.97 0.70 -25.23
N THR A 158 -9.85 0.10 -25.65
CA THR A 158 -9.77 -1.28 -26.15
C THR A 158 -9.69 -2.31 -25.02
N MET A 159 -10.02 -1.93 -23.79
CA MET A 159 -9.88 -2.79 -22.63
C MET A 159 -10.83 -3.97 -22.70
N SER A 160 -10.28 -5.15 -22.44
CA SER A 160 -11.09 -6.35 -22.31
C SER A 160 -11.91 -6.28 -21.01
N PHE A 161 -12.98 -7.07 -20.94
CA PHE A 161 -13.77 -7.19 -19.72
C PHE A 161 -12.92 -7.67 -18.52
N SER A 162 -11.92 -8.51 -18.76
CA SER A 162 -10.99 -8.95 -17.72
C SER A 162 -10.13 -7.81 -17.19
N ASP A 163 -9.63 -6.92 -18.05
CA ASP A 163 -8.81 -5.77 -17.62
C ASP A 163 -9.64 -4.79 -16.78
N VAL A 164 -10.89 -4.58 -17.18
CA VAL A 164 -11.85 -3.78 -16.42
C VAL A 164 -12.09 -4.42 -15.05
N GLN A 165 -12.36 -5.73 -15.00
CA GLN A 165 -12.58 -6.46 -13.75
C GLN A 165 -11.39 -6.36 -12.80
N GLU A 166 -10.17 -6.58 -13.30
CA GLU A 166 -8.93 -6.50 -12.51
C GLU A 166 -8.77 -5.11 -11.88
N ARG A 167 -8.98 -4.04 -12.65
CA ARG A 167 -8.95 -2.67 -12.13
C ARG A 167 -10.01 -2.39 -11.07
N CYS A 168 -11.21 -2.96 -11.24
CA CYS A 168 -12.28 -2.85 -10.26
C CYS A 168 -11.88 -3.55 -8.94
N ASP A 169 -11.25 -4.72 -9.04
CA ASP A 169 -10.79 -5.49 -7.89
C ASP A 169 -9.65 -4.76 -7.17
N ASP A 170 -8.65 -4.26 -7.90
CA ASP A 170 -7.57 -3.43 -7.38
C ASP A 170 -8.08 -2.20 -6.63
N TYR A 171 -9.01 -1.47 -7.25
CA TYR A 171 -9.62 -0.29 -6.65
C TYR A 171 -10.38 -0.62 -5.37
N LEU A 172 -11.14 -1.72 -5.35
CA LEU A 172 -11.87 -2.17 -4.18
C LEU A 172 -10.92 -2.59 -3.04
N ASN A 173 -9.89 -3.36 -3.36
CA ASN A 173 -8.89 -3.82 -2.41
C ASN A 173 -8.17 -2.65 -1.75
N TYR A 174 -7.68 -1.70 -2.57
CA TYR A 174 -6.97 -0.52 -2.09
C TYR A 174 -7.88 0.40 -1.29
N SER A 175 -9.11 0.63 -1.73
CA SER A 175 -10.12 1.40 -0.99
C SER A 175 -10.38 0.82 0.41
N ALA A 176 -10.48 -0.51 0.51
CA ALA A 176 -10.67 -1.18 1.78
C ALA A 176 -9.45 -1.04 2.70
N PHE A 177 -8.23 -1.16 2.14
CA PHE A 177 -6.99 -0.92 2.87
C PHE A 177 -6.93 0.52 3.43
N LEU A 178 -7.20 1.53 2.59
CA LEU A 178 -7.20 2.93 3.02
C LEU A 178 -8.27 3.24 4.08
N ALA A 179 -9.43 2.62 3.98
CA ALA A 179 -10.47 2.74 5.00
C ALA A 179 -9.99 2.20 6.36
N ARG A 180 -9.27 1.08 6.38
CA ARG A 180 -8.65 0.53 7.60
C ARG A 180 -7.57 1.47 8.15
N CYS A 181 -6.68 1.99 7.30
CA CYS A 181 -5.65 2.96 7.70
C CYS A 181 -6.27 4.24 8.29
N THR A 182 -7.34 4.74 7.68
CA THR A 182 -8.09 5.90 8.18
C THR A 182 -8.75 5.61 9.52
N GLY A 183 -9.41 4.45 9.66
CA GLY A 183 -10.04 4.02 10.91
C GLY A 183 -9.03 3.81 12.05
N ALA A 184 -7.81 3.40 11.72
CA ALA A 184 -6.68 3.29 12.64
C ALA A 184 -6.01 4.64 12.97
N GLY A 185 -6.40 5.73 12.31
CA GLY A 185 -5.80 7.06 12.49
C GLY A 185 -4.41 7.23 11.86
N LEU A 186 -4.00 6.30 11.00
CA LEU A 186 -2.72 6.30 10.29
C LEU A 186 -2.72 7.26 9.07
N TYR A 187 -3.90 7.47 8.48
CA TYR A 187 -4.07 8.36 7.33
C TYR A 187 -5.18 9.38 7.61
N LYS A 188 -4.86 10.65 7.46
CA LYS A 188 -5.81 11.76 7.54
C LYS A 188 -5.86 12.43 6.19
N ASN A 189 -6.90 12.15 5.41
CA ASN A 189 -7.08 12.85 4.15
C ASN A 189 -7.35 14.33 4.45
N GLY A 190 -6.42 15.22 4.06
CA GLY A 190 -6.47 16.66 4.31
C GLY A 190 -7.64 17.38 3.62
N LYS A 191 -8.39 16.67 2.77
CA LYS A 191 -9.69 17.09 2.28
C LYS A 191 -10.76 16.24 2.93
N THR A 192 -11.56 16.91 3.75
CA THR A 192 -12.79 16.44 4.38
C THR A 192 -13.47 15.31 3.61
N ILE A 193 -13.76 14.23 4.32
CA ILE A 193 -14.57 13.07 3.95
C ILE A 193 -16.03 13.48 3.65
N GLN A 194 -16.23 14.35 2.66
CA GLN A 194 -17.50 14.48 1.94
C GLN A 194 -17.45 13.66 0.64
N GLY A 195 -16.25 13.34 0.15
CA GLY A 195 -16.03 12.46 -1.00
C GLY A 195 -16.20 10.97 -0.66
N ILE A 196 -15.51 10.42 0.34
CA ILE A 196 -15.50 8.96 0.58
C ILE A 196 -16.86 8.42 1.07
N ASN A 197 -17.67 9.25 1.72
CA ASN A 197 -19.02 8.86 2.15
C ASN A 197 -20.08 8.94 1.03
N THR A 198 -19.81 9.66 -0.06
CA THR A 198 -20.82 9.98 -1.10
C THR A 198 -20.40 9.47 -2.49
N VAL A 199 -19.11 9.53 -2.77
CA VAL A 199 -18.38 8.78 -3.80
C VAL A 199 -17.85 7.52 -3.08
N ARG A 200 -18.50 6.36 -3.02
CA ARG A 200 -19.33 5.77 -4.07
C ARG A 200 -19.85 4.39 -3.57
N MET A 201 -20.65 4.33 -2.49
CA MET A 201 -21.45 3.11 -2.23
C MET A 201 -22.39 2.79 -3.41
N GLU A 202 -22.76 3.81 -4.19
CA GLU A 202 -23.47 3.67 -5.47
C GLU A 202 -22.56 3.08 -6.55
N SER A 203 -21.29 3.47 -6.68
CA SER A 203 -20.40 2.81 -7.65
C SER A 203 -19.84 1.49 -7.21
N LEU A 204 -19.79 1.14 -5.93
CA LEU A 204 -19.53 -0.26 -5.58
C LEU A 204 -20.71 -1.14 -5.99
N LYS A 205 -21.94 -0.61 -5.95
CA LYS A 205 -23.12 -1.26 -6.54
C LYS A 205 -23.06 -1.25 -8.07
N ASP A 206 -22.65 -0.17 -8.72
CA ASP A 206 -22.53 -0.08 -10.17
C ASP A 206 -21.35 -0.90 -10.70
N LEU A 207 -20.21 -0.94 -10.01
CA LEU A 207 -19.07 -1.82 -10.28
C LEU A 207 -19.51 -3.26 -10.12
N ARG A 208 -20.17 -3.64 -9.01
CA ARG A 208 -20.76 -4.99 -8.90
C ARG A 208 -21.74 -5.28 -10.03
N ARG A 209 -22.55 -4.31 -10.46
CA ARG A 209 -23.49 -4.45 -11.58
C ARG A 209 -22.76 -4.69 -12.90
N ILE A 210 -21.73 -3.90 -13.20
CA ILE A 210 -20.88 -4.02 -14.40
C ILE A 210 -20.18 -5.38 -14.41
N CYS A 211 -19.59 -5.79 -13.28
CA CYS A 211 -18.91 -7.07 -13.09
C CYS A 211 -19.86 -8.29 -13.17
N HIS A 212 -21.13 -8.17 -12.75
CA HIS A 212 -22.08 -9.29 -12.73
C HIS A 212 -22.96 -9.41 -13.98
N THR A 213 -23.18 -8.32 -14.72
CA THR A 213 -24.17 -8.31 -15.81
C THR A 213 -23.57 -8.27 -17.20
N GLY A 214 -22.25 -8.02 -17.36
CA GLY A 214 -21.57 -8.02 -18.65
C GLY A 214 -22.24 -7.10 -19.70
N THR A 215 -23.08 -6.16 -19.28
CA THR A 215 -23.92 -5.36 -20.17
C THR A 215 -23.61 -3.89 -19.95
N TYR A 216 -22.96 -3.31 -20.95
CA TYR A 216 -22.98 -1.86 -21.19
C TYR A 216 -24.41 -1.48 -21.61
N GLY A 217 -25.28 -1.30 -20.63
CA GLY A 217 -26.61 -0.73 -20.82
C GLY A 217 -26.50 0.78 -20.68
N ASN A 218 -26.39 1.46 -21.82
CA ASN A 218 -26.53 2.90 -21.98
C ASN A 218 -27.75 3.41 -21.17
N PRO A 219 -27.59 4.22 -20.11
CA PRO A 219 -28.73 4.84 -19.47
C PRO A 219 -29.15 6.00 -20.37
N GLY A 220 -30.07 5.72 -21.27
CA GLY A 220 -30.68 6.72 -22.13
C GLY A 220 -31.22 7.91 -21.34
N TYR A 221 -30.99 9.08 -21.92
CA TYR A 221 -31.76 10.31 -21.71
C TYR A 221 -33.27 10.07 -21.76
#